data_AF-A0A3N6GW00-F1
#
_entry.id   AF-A0A3N6GW00-F1
#
_cell.length_a   1.000
_cell.length_b   1.000
_cell.length_c   1.000
_cell.angle_alpha   90.00
_cell.angle_beta   90.00
_cell.angle_gamma   90.00
#
_symmetry.space_group_name_H-M   'P 1'
#
loop_
_entity.id
_entity.type
_entity.pdbx_description
1 polymer ?
#
loop_
_entity_poly.entity_id
_entity_poly.type
_entity_poly.pdbx_seq_one_letter_code
_entity_poly.pdbx_strand_id
1 'polypeptide(L)'
;MADNTDLLAFVRARLAEEEQIARGAGGDGWRCPAEAPGEVHDRTGGIAFVVRSRGYDRHIALQDPARTLRRIETNRVLLDEYEEIASRDTDRPDQDFASGRAVGLGFVVRQMAGEHAGHPDYRVKWLPRFSHWGPSGAPEA
;
A
#
# COMPACT_ATOMS: atom_id res chain seq x y z
N MET A 1 14.19 16.01 1.80
CA MET A 1 12.97 16.43 1.07
C MET A 1 12.78 15.66 -0.23
N ALA A 2 13.72 15.72 -1.20
CA ALA A 2 13.60 14.98 -2.47
C ALA A 2 13.32 13.47 -2.26
N ASP A 3 13.95 12.85 -1.26
CA ASP A 3 13.77 11.42 -0.99
C ASP A 3 12.37 11.02 -0.52
N ASN A 4 11.68 11.88 0.26
CA ASN A 4 10.31 11.62 0.74
C ASN A 4 9.29 11.87 -0.37
N THR A 5 9.53 12.88 -1.21
CA THR A 5 8.74 13.13 -2.43
C THR A 5 8.88 11.96 -3.41
N ASP A 6 10.10 11.44 -3.62
CA ASP A 6 10.35 10.30 -4.49
C ASP A 6 9.68 9.02 -3.96
N LEU A 7 9.70 8.80 -2.64
CA LEU A 7 9.00 7.70 -1.99
C LEU A 7 7.48 7.80 -2.21
N LEU A 8 6.89 8.98 -1.98
CA LEU A 8 5.47 9.24 -2.22
C LEU A 8 5.10 8.99 -3.69
N ALA A 9 5.87 9.54 -4.62
CA ALA A 9 5.67 9.36 -6.05
C ALA A 9 5.72 7.88 -6.45
N PHE A 10 6.69 7.13 -5.91
CA PHE A 10 6.81 5.69 -6.14
C PHE A 10 5.57 4.93 -5.66
N VAL A 11 5.12 5.13 -4.42
CA VAL A 11 3.94 4.43 -3.88
C VAL A 11 2.68 4.84 -4.63
N ARG A 12 2.48 6.13 -4.93
CA ARG A 12 1.33 6.61 -5.72
C ARG A 12 1.29 5.98 -7.11
N ALA A 13 2.43 5.82 -7.77
CA ALA A 13 2.51 5.18 -9.08
C ALA A 13 2.06 3.70 -9.02
N ARG A 14 2.52 2.95 -8.00
CA ARG A 14 2.13 1.55 -7.82
C ARG A 14 0.64 1.39 -7.52
N LEU A 15 0.09 2.24 -6.66
CA LEU A 15 -1.36 2.25 -6.39
C LEU A 15 -2.17 2.62 -7.64
N ALA A 16 -1.66 3.52 -8.48
CA ALA A 16 -2.32 3.87 -9.74
C ALA A 16 -2.30 2.71 -10.75
N GLU A 17 -1.19 1.98 -10.86
CA GLU A 17 -1.10 0.76 -11.68
C GLU A 17 -2.10 -0.30 -11.20
N GLU A 18 -2.15 -0.56 -9.90
CA GLU A 18 -3.12 -1.49 -9.32
C GLU A 18 -4.57 -1.05 -9.56
N GLU A 19 -4.86 0.24 -9.45
CA GLU A 19 -6.19 0.78 -9.74
C GLU A 19 -6.58 0.49 -11.20
N GLN A 20 -5.67 0.75 -12.15
CA GLN A 20 -5.94 0.48 -13.56
C GLN A 20 -6.20 -1.01 -13.81
N ILE A 21 -5.42 -1.90 -13.17
CA ILE A 21 -5.63 -3.35 -13.26
C ILE A 21 -6.99 -3.75 -12.66
N ALA A 22 -7.36 -3.22 -11.49
CA ALA A 22 -8.62 -3.53 -10.83
C ALA A 22 -9.83 -3.05 -11.66
N ARG A 23 -9.79 -1.81 -12.18
CA ARG A 23 -10.79 -1.31 -13.13
C ARG A 23 -10.82 -2.18 -14.39
N GLY A 24 -9.66 -2.61 -14.87
CA GLY A 24 -9.44 -3.58 -15.94
C GLY A 24 -10.19 -4.91 -15.74
N ALA A 25 -10.02 -5.52 -14.58
CA ALA A 25 -10.53 -6.85 -14.26
C ALA A 25 -12.06 -6.92 -14.08
N GLY A 26 -12.72 -5.79 -13.84
CA GLY A 26 -14.18 -5.73 -13.84
C GLY A 26 -14.80 -4.70 -12.92
N GLY A 27 -14.03 -4.09 -12.01
CA GLY A 27 -14.55 -3.15 -11.01
C GLY A 27 -15.77 -3.73 -10.29
N ASP A 28 -16.86 -2.96 -10.25
CA ASP A 28 -18.13 -3.37 -9.62
C ASP A 28 -18.91 -4.45 -10.39
N GLY A 29 -18.55 -4.72 -11.65
CA GLY A 29 -19.18 -5.77 -12.46
C GLY A 29 -18.61 -7.16 -12.23
N TRP A 30 -17.45 -7.24 -11.56
CA TRP A 30 -16.78 -8.50 -11.24
C TRP A 30 -17.58 -9.30 -10.20
N ARG A 31 -17.75 -10.61 -10.40
CA ARG A 31 -18.47 -11.47 -9.44
C ARG A 31 -18.10 -12.95 -9.54
N CYS A 32 -18.23 -13.64 -8.41
CA CYS A 32 -18.33 -15.10 -8.30
C CYS A 32 -19.76 -15.45 -7.86
N PRO A 33 -20.66 -15.87 -8.77
CA PRO A 33 -22.05 -16.12 -8.42
C PRO A 33 -22.20 -17.33 -7.49
N ALA A 34 -23.07 -17.23 -6.48
CA ALA A 34 -23.28 -18.30 -5.50
C ALA A 34 -24.00 -19.50 -6.12
N GLU A 35 -24.83 -19.23 -7.13
CA GLU A 35 -25.55 -20.21 -7.95
C GLU A 35 -24.64 -20.98 -8.92
N ALA A 36 -23.43 -20.49 -9.17
CA ALA A 36 -22.44 -21.10 -10.05
C ALA A 36 -21.04 -21.13 -9.41
N PRO A 37 -20.82 -21.95 -8.36
CA PRO A 37 -19.55 -22.00 -7.65
C PRO A 37 -18.38 -22.34 -8.58
N GLY A 38 -17.33 -21.52 -8.51
CA GLY A 38 -16.16 -21.65 -9.36
C GLY A 38 -16.20 -20.85 -10.65
N GLU A 39 -17.33 -20.26 -11.04
CA GLU A 39 -17.38 -19.31 -12.16
C GLU A 39 -16.92 -17.92 -11.71
N VAL A 40 -16.02 -17.32 -12.48
CA VAL A 40 -15.62 -15.93 -12.34
C VAL A 40 -16.12 -15.15 -13.54
N HIS A 41 -16.87 -14.07 -13.29
CA HIS A 41 -17.43 -13.23 -14.32
C HIS A 41 -16.69 -11.88 -14.36
N ASP A 42 -16.42 -11.39 -15.56
CA ASP A 42 -15.84 -10.07 -15.77
C ASP A 42 -16.92 -8.97 -15.90
N ARG A 43 -16.50 -7.75 -16.27
CA ARG A 43 -17.40 -6.60 -16.48
C ARG A 43 -18.54 -6.83 -17.47
N THR A 44 -18.38 -7.75 -18.42
CA THR A 44 -19.37 -8.02 -19.46
C THR A 44 -20.46 -8.97 -18.98
N GLY A 45 -20.26 -9.59 -17.81
CA GLY A 45 -21.16 -10.58 -17.23
C GLY A 45 -20.99 -11.99 -17.79
N GLY A 46 -20.10 -12.18 -18.78
CA GLY A 46 -19.71 -13.50 -19.30
C GLY A 46 -18.75 -14.23 -18.35
N ILE A 47 -18.66 -15.55 -18.52
CA ILE A 47 -17.69 -16.38 -17.79
C ILE A 47 -16.28 -16.05 -18.31
N ALA A 48 -15.45 -15.47 -17.45
CA ALA A 48 -14.05 -15.21 -17.75
C ALA A 48 -13.21 -16.49 -17.60
N PHE A 49 -13.43 -17.25 -16.51
CA PHE A 49 -12.81 -18.55 -16.28
C PHE A 49 -13.53 -19.35 -15.19
N VAL A 50 -13.25 -20.65 -15.12
CA VAL A 50 -13.78 -21.58 -14.11
C VAL A 50 -12.63 -22.13 -13.26
N VAL A 51 -12.74 -21.99 -11.94
CA VAL A 51 -11.79 -22.55 -10.97
C VAL A 51 -12.41 -23.72 -10.21
N ARG A 52 -11.60 -24.71 -9.85
CA ARG A 52 -12.03 -25.76 -8.92
C ARG A 52 -12.30 -25.14 -7.54
N SER A 53 -13.44 -25.43 -6.95
CA SER A 53 -13.92 -24.86 -5.67
C SER A 53 -13.20 -25.39 -4.41
N ARG A 54 -11.89 -25.65 -4.48
CA ARG A 54 -11.05 -26.03 -3.32
C ARG A 54 -10.78 -24.82 -2.39
N GLY A 55 -11.72 -23.89 -2.29
CA GLY A 55 -11.58 -22.60 -1.60
C GLY A 55 -10.92 -21.49 -2.42
N TYR A 56 -10.52 -21.78 -3.67
CA TYR A 56 -9.97 -20.77 -4.59
C TYR A 56 -11.01 -19.72 -4.95
N ASP A 57 -12.23 -20.15 -5.25
CA ASP A 57 -13.40 -19.32 -5.48
C ASP A 57 -13.65 -18.32 -4.35
N ARG A 58 -13.57 -18.77 -3.08
CA ARG A 58 -13.75 -17.90 -1.91
C ARG A 58 -12.60 -16.91 -1.75
N HIS A 59 -11.35 -17.33 -1.94
CA HIS A 59 -10.20 -16.41 -1.87
C HIS A 59 -10.24 -15.37 -2.99
N ILE A 60 -10.56 -15.79 -4.21
CA ILE A 60 -10.72 -14.93 -5.38
C ILE A 60 -11.86 -13.93 -5.15
N ALA A 61 -13.01 -14.39 -4.65
CA ALA A 61 -14.13 -13.52 -4.26
C ALA A 61 -13.76 -12.52 -3.17
N LEU A 62 -12.94 -12.93 -2.19
CA LEU A 62 -12.45 -12.01 -1.16
C LEU A 62 -11.49 -10.95 -1.72
N GLN A 63 -10.72 -11.28 -2.77
CA GLN A 63 -9.78 -10.36 -3.41
C GLN A 63 -10.39 -9.70 -4.66
N ASP A 64 -11.69 -9.37 -4.60
CA ASP A 64 -12.39 -8.76 -5.72
C ASP A 64 -11.82 -7.37 -6.09
N PRO A 65 -11.97 -6.94 -7.36
CA PRO A 65 -11.47 -5.65 -7.80
C PRO A 65 -12.04 -4.45 -7.02
N ALA A 66 -13.32 -4.48 -6.62
CA ALA A 66 -13.93 -3.39 -5.87
C ALA A 66 -13.31 -3.22 -4.48
N ARG A 67 -12.89 -4.33 -3.83
CA ARG A 67 -12.14 -4.31 -2.58
C ARG A 67 -10.77 -3.71 -2.77
N THR A 68 -10.08 -4.04 -3.85
CA THR A 68 -8.80 -3.42 -4.20
C THR A 68 -8.94 -1.90 -4.36
N LEU A 69 -9.98 -1.44 -5.06
CA LEU A 69 -10.26 -0.01 -5.22
C LEU A 69 -10.50 0.68 -3.86
N ARG A 70 -11.34 0.09 -2.99
CA ARG A 70 -11.56 0.61 -1.62
C ARG A 70 -10.27 0.68 -0.80
N ARG A 71 -9.39 -0.34 -0.91
CA ARG A 71 -8.08 -0.35 -0.22
C ARG A 71 -7.20 0.80 -0.73
N ILE A 72 -7.15 1.01 -2.04
CA ILE A 72 -6.35 2.06 -2.67
C ILE A 72 -6.81 3.44 -2.20
N GLU A 73 -8.13 3.67 -2.13
CA GLU A 73 -8.70 4.92 -1.60
C GLU A 73 -8.26 5.19 -0.15
N THR A 74 -8.36 4.18 0.73
CA THR A 74 -7.86 4.31 2.11
C THR A 74 -6.35 4.60 2.16
N ASN A 75 -5.56 3.92 1.32
CA ASN A 75 -4.12 4.16 1.27
C ASN A 75 -3.79 5.59 0.80
N ARG A 76 -4.55 6.14 -0.15
CA ARG A 76 -4.36 7.52 -0.62
C ARG A 76 -4.54 8.55 0.49
N VAL A 77 -5.52 8.37 1.37
CA VAL A 77 -5.70 9.22 2.56
C VAL A 77 -4.43 9.22 3.41
N LEU A 78 -3.83 8.05 3.66
CA LEU A 78 -2.58 7.96 4.42
C LEU A 78 -1.41 8.67 3.73
N LEU A 79 -1.33 8.60 2.39
CA LEU A 79 -0.30 9.28 1.62
C LEU A 79 -0.48 10.79 1.64
N ASP A 80 -1.71 11.28 1.52
CA ASP A 80 -2.04 12.71 1.57
C ASP A 80 -1.68 13.27 2.95
N GLU A 81 -2.05 12.58 4.03
CA GLU A 81 -1.70 12.96 5.41
C GLU A 81 -0.18 12.97 5.68
N TYR A 82 0.56 12.05 5.06
CA TYR A 82 2.02 12.04 5.16
C TYR A 82 2.64 13.19 4.36
N GLU A 83 2.14 13.46 3.15
CA GLU A 83 2.67 14.51 2.27
C GLU A 83 2.70 15.88 2.94
N GLU A 84 1.65 16.22 3.70
CA GLU A 84 1.57 17.49 4.44
C GLU A 84 2.73 17.71 5.43
N ILE A 85 3.26 16.62 5.99
CA ILE A 85 4.27 16.67 7.05
C ILE A 85 5.59 15.99 6.65
N ALA A 86 5.72 15.52 5.42
CA ALA A 86 6.85 14.72 4.94
C ALA A 86 8.19 15.46 5.05
N SER A 87 8.19 16.79 5.08
CA SER A 87 9.41 17.59 5.29
C SER A 87 10.02 17.41 6.69
N ARG A 88 9.23 16.98 7.67
CA ARG A 88 9.66 16.74 9.07
C ARG A 88 10.14 15.31 9.32
N ASP A 89 9.88 14.37 8.40
CA ASP A 89 10.44 13.03 8.43
C ASP A 89 11.90 13.07 7.95
N THR A 90 12.80 13.31 8.89
CA THR A 90 14.24 13.46 8.64
C THR A 90 15.05 12.55 9.58
N ASP A 91 16.35 12.40 9.33
CA ASP A 91 17.23 11.59 10.17
C ASP A 91 17.35 12.10 11.62
N ARG A 92 17.04 13.39 11.86
CA ARG A 92 17.10 14.04 13.17
C ARG A 92 15.83 14.87 13.39
N PRO A 93 14.68 14.22 13.61
CA PRO A 93 13.42 14.92 13.82
C PRO A 93 13.46 15.69 15.15
N ASP A 94 12.73 16.80 15.21
CA ASP A 94 12.51 17.52 16.46
C ASP A 94 11.71 16.66 17.45
N GLN A 95 11.86 16.92 18.75
CA GLN A 95 11.10 16.22 19.80
C GLN A 95 9.71 16.86 20.00
N ASP A 96 8.93 16.94 18.93
CA ASP A 96 7.57 17.48 18.93
C ASP A 96 6.55 16.50 18.32
N PHE A 97 5.27 16.80 18.51
CA PHE A 97 4.18 15.95 18.02
C PHE A 97 4.17 15.83 16.49
N ALA A 98 4.42 16.93 15.78
CA ALA A 98 4.36 16.96 14.32
C ALA A 98 5.47 16.11 13.68
N SER A 99 6.68 16.14 14.24
CA SER A 99 7.82 15.35 13.77
C SER A 99 7.66 13.88 14.15
N GLY A 100 7.12 13.58 15.33
CA GLY A 100 6.72 12.22 15.71
C GLY A 100 5.67 11.65 14.75
N ARG A 101 4.65 12.44 14.39
CA ARG A 101 3.64 12.07 13.38
C ARG A 101 4.28 11.82 12.01
N ALA A 102 5.21 12.67 11.59
CA ALA A 102 5.89 12.54 10.30
C ALA A 102 6.72 11.26 10.20
N VAL A 103 7.51 10.94 11.22
CA VAL A 103 8.28 9.69 11.27
C VAL A 103 7.38 8.46 11.28
N GLY A 104 6.29 8.50 12.05
CA GLY A 104 5.32 7.41 12.13
C GLY A 104 4.60 7.14 10.81
N LEU A 105 4.09 8.19 10.15
CA LEU A 105 3.47 8.05 8.83
C LEU A 105 4.52 7.69 7.77
N GLY A 106 5.73 8.25 7.82
CA GLY A 106 6.82 7.90 6.92
C GLY A 106 7.20 6.42 7.02
N PHE A 107 7.18 5.83 8.22
CA PHE A 107 7.34 4.39 8.39
C PHE A 107 6.26 3.60 7.64
N VAL A 108 4.98 3.98 7.78
CA VAL A 108 3.87 3.32 7.04
C VAL A 108 4.09 3.39 5.52
N VAL A 109 4.46 4.55 4.98
CA VAL A 109 4.71 4.71 3.54
C VAL A 109 5.91 3.87 3.07
N ARG A 110 6.96 3.76 3.88
CA ARG A 110 8.10 2.87 3.60
C ARG A 110 7.68 1.39 3.57
N GLN A 111 6.78 0.97 4.45
CA GLN A 111 6.24 -0.40 4.42
C GLN A 111 5.40 -0.65 3.16
N MET A 112 4.58 0.32 2.73
CA MET A 112 3.84 0.23 1.46
C MET A 112 4.80 0.11 0.26
N ALA A 113 5.88 0.89 0.23
CA ALA A 113 6.89 0.75 -0.80
C ALA A 113 7.57 -0.64 -0.78
N GLY A 114 7.73 -1.22 0.40
CA GLY A 114 8.29 -2.57 0.60
C GLY A 114 7.48 -3.69 -0.07
N GLU A 115 6.17 -3.53 -0.25
CA GLU A 115 5.34 -4.47 -1.03
C GLU A 115 5.83 -4.60 -2.49
N HIS A 116 6.54 -3.57 -2.98
CA HIS A 116 7.06 -3.48 -4.34
C HIS A 116 8.60 -3.53 -4.38
N ALA A 117 9.25 -4.18 -3.40
CA ALA A 117 10.71 -4.25 -3.31
C ALA A 117 11.41 -4.90 -4.54
N GLY A 118 10.66 -5.71 -5.32
CA GLY A 118 11.14 -6.30 -6.57
C GLY A 118 11.06 -5.38 -7.79
N HIS A 119 10.47 -4.18 -7.65
CA HIS A 119 10.33 -3.22 -8.75
C HIS A 119 11.68 -2.55 -9.05
N PRO A 120 12.07 -2.35 -10.33
CA PRO A 120 13.37 -1.76 -10.68
C PRO A 120 13.59 -0.34 -10.12
N ASP A 121 12.53 0.45 -10.01
CA ASP A 121 12.59 1.80 -9.44
C ASP A 121 12.59 1.82 -7.89
N TYR A 122 12.43 0.67 -7.23
CA TYR A 122 12.49 0.59 -5.79
C TYR A 122 13.90 0.95 -5.29
N ARG A 123 13.98 1.80 -4.27
CA ARG A 123 15.26 2.20 -3.67
C ARG A 123 15.39 1.59 -2.29
N VAL A 124 16.37 0.70 -2.11
CA VAL A 124 16.68 0.03 -0.83
C VAL A 124 16.87 1.01 0.33
N LYS A 125 17.37 2.23 0.05
CA LYS A 125 17.53 3.28 1.06
C LYS A 125 16.22 3.72 1.73
N TRP A 126 15.07 3.44 1.12
CA TRP A 126 13.76 3.68 1.74
C TRP A 126 13.41 2.66 2.81
N LEU A 127 14.13 1.54 2.94
CA LEU A 127 13.91 0.65 4.08
C LEU A 127 14.11 1.44 5.38
N PRO A 128 13.24 1.23 6.38
CA PRO A 128 13.47 1.79 7.70
C PRO A 128 14.87 1.38 8.16
N ARG A 129 15.78 2.33 8.26
CA ARG A 129 16.97 2.13 9.08
C ARG A 129 16.42 2.02 10.49
N PHE A 130 16.48 0.84 11.08
CA PHE A 130 16.27 0.73 12.52
C PHE A 130 17.37 1.59 13.16
N SER A 131 17.05 2.87 13.40
CA SER A 131 17.85 3.73 14.24
C SER A 131 17.86 3.03 15.59
N HIS A 132 19.02 2.53 15.94
CA HIS A 132 19.42 2.02 17.24
C HIS A 132 18.98 3.02 18.32
N TRP A 133 17.72 2.91 18.76
CA TRP A 133 17.26 3.54 19.97
C TRP A 133 17.83 2.73 21.14
N GLY A 134 19.10 2.96 21.44
CA GLY A 134 19.65 2.70 22.76
C GLY A 134 19.31 3.89 23.66
N PRO A 135 18.93 3.69 24.94
CA PRO A 135 18.74 4.81 25.84
C PRO A 135 20.05 5.62 25.88
N SER A 136 19.94 6.95 25.74
CA SER A 136 21.06 7.86 25.99
C SER A 136 21.68 7.46 27.33
N GLY A 137 22.94 7.00 27.31
CA GLY A 137 23.68 6.75 28.52
C GLY A 137 23.60 8.00 29.39
N ALA A 138 23.02 7.87 30.58
CA ALA A 138 23.18 8.89 31.60
C ALA A 138 24.68 9.02 31.87
N PRO A 139 25.24 10.23 32.02
CA PRO A 139 26.60 10.36 32.52
C PRO A 139 26.61 9.81 33.95
N GLU A 140 27.43 8.79 34.20
CA GLU A 140 27.81 8.42 35.57
C GLU A 140 28.46 9.64 36.22
N ALA A 141 27.89 10.09 37.33
CA ALA A 141 28.49 10.96 38.33
C ALA A 141 28.23 10.37 39.71
#